data_AF-A0A9R0I0F9-F1
#
_entry.id   AF-A0A9R0I0F9-F1
#
_cell.length_a   1.000
_cell.length_b   1.000
_cell.length_c   1.000
_cell.angle_alpha   90.00
_cell.angle_beta   90.00
_cell.angle_gamma   90.00
#
_symmetry.space_group_name_H-M   'P 1'
#
loop_
_entity.id
_entity.type
_entity.pdbx_description
1 polymer ?
#
loop_
_entity_poly.entity_id
_entity_poly.type
_entity_poly.pdbx_seq_one_letter_code
_entity_poly.pdbx_strand_id
1 'polypeptide(L)'
;MAGEEDAGEFYLRYYVGHKGKFGHEFLEFEFRPDGKLRYANNSNYKNDTMIRKEVFLTPAVLRECRRIISESEIMKEDDNLWPEPDVIGRQELEIVMGNEHISFTTSKIGSL
;
A
#
# COMPACT_ATOMS: atom_id res chain seq x y z
N MET A 1 -3.68 31.58 4.32
CA MET A 1 -3.32 30.53 3.35
C MET A 1 -1.86 30.14 3.61
N ALA A 2 -1.61 29.44 4.72
CA ALA A 2 -0.27 29.14 5.21
C ALA A 2 -0.24 27.76 5.89
N GLY A 3 -0.66 26.71 5.18
CA GLY A 3 -0.78 25.38 5.77
C GLY A 3 -0.74 24.20 4.81
N GLU A 4 -0.37 24.40 3.54
CA GLU A 4 -0.31 23.30 2.55
C GLU A 4 1.12 23.02 2.03
N GLU A 5 2.10 23.88 2.31
CA GLU A 5 3.45 23.75 1.74
C GLU A 5 4.44 22.90 2.56
N ASP A 6 4.06 22.43 3.76
CA ASP A 6 4.99 21.75 4.69
C ASP A 6 4.53 20.34 5.10
N ALA A 7 3.88 19.59 4.21
CA ALA A 7 3.52 18.20 4.50
C ALA A 7 4.66 17.21 4.22
N GLY A 8 5.82 17.66 3.73
CA GLY A 8 6.94 16.82 3.34
C GLY A 8 6.61 15.81 2.23
N GLU A 9 7.59 15.00 1.85
CA GLU A 9 7.41 13.94 0.84
C GLU A 9 6.36 12.92 1.32
N PHE A 10 5.58 12.37 0.37
CA PHE A 10 4.62 11.31 0.67
C PHE A 10 4.57 10.26 -0.41
N TYR A 11 4.74 9.03 0.05
CA TYR A 11 4.66 7.82 -0.72
C TYR A 11 3.93 6.78 0.10
N LEU A 12 3.03 6.03 -0.54
CA LEU A 12 2.38 4.88 0.07
C LEU A 12 2.24 3.81 -1.01
N ARG A 13 2.74 2.61 -0.73
CA ARG A 13 2.49 1.43 -1.55
C ARG A 13 1.99 0.29 -0.68
N TYR A 14 0.94 -0.37 -1.13
CA TYR A 14 0.46 -1.60 -0.53
C TYR A 14 0.38 -2.68 -1.58
N TYR A 15 0.90 -3.85 -1.27
CA TYR A 15 0.81 -5.05 -2.08
C TYR A 15 0.27 -6.19 -1.22
N VAL A 16 -0.64 -6.98 -1.79
CA VAL A 16 -1.02 -8.28 -1.25
C VAL A 16 -1.15 -9.26 -2.39
N GLY A 17 -0.53 -10.42 -2.25
CA GLY A 17 -0.62 -11.44 -3.29
C GLY A 17 -0.13 -12.80 -2.85
N HIS A 18 -0.45 -13.80 -3.66
CA HIS A 18 -0.03 -15.18 -3.45
C HIS A 18 0.11 -15.90 -4.79
N LYS A 19 0.93 -16.96 -4.80
CA LYS A 19 1.08 -17.83 -5.96
C LYS A 19 0.36 -19.13 -5.70
N GLY A 20 -0.90 -19.20 -6.15
CA GLY A 20 -1.74 -20.38 -6.04
C GLY A 20 -1.58 -21.33 -7.22
N LYS A 21 -2.39 -22.40 -7.21
CA LYS A 21 -2.47 -23.38 -8.31
C LYS A 21 -2.81 -22.76 -9.67
N PHE A 22 -3.50 -21.62 -9.65
CA PHE A 22 -4.00 -20.93 -10.86
C PHE A 22 -3.16 -19.72 -11.25
N GLY A 23 -1.92 -19.64 -10.75
CA GLY A 23 -0.97 -18.57 -11.06
C GLY A 23 -0.82 -17.56 -9.94
N HIS A 24 -0.36 -16.36 -10.31
CA HIS A 24 -0.09 -15.29 -9.37
C HIS A 24 -1.28 -14.33 -9.29
N GLU A 25 -1.95 -14.33 -8.15
CA GLU A 25 -3.01 -13.39 -7.84
C GLU A 25 -2.50 -12.31 -6.89
N PHE A 26 -2.80 -11.05 -7.19
CA PHE A 26 -2.40 -9.93 -6.35
C PHE A 26 -3.30 -8.70 -6.52
N LEU A 27 -3.24 -7.82 -5.52
CA LEU A 27 -3.73 -6.46 -5.56
C LEU A 27 -2.59 -5.55 -5.10
N GLU A 28 -2.37 -4.48 -5.84
CA GLU A 28 -1.37 -3.46 -5.52
C GLU A 28 -1.94 -2.07 -5.79
N PHE A 29 -1.67 -1.13 -4.90
CA PHE A 29 -1.87 0.28 -5.16
C PHE A 29 -0.71 1.13 -4.64
N GLU A 30 -0.48 2.25 -5.31
CA GLU A 30 0.60 3.19 -5.03
C GLU A 30 0.09 4.64 -5.12
N PHE A 31 0.31 5.41 -4.07
CA PHE A 31 0.17 6.86 -4.06
C PHE A 31 1.57 7.47 -4.20
N ARG A 32 1.79 8.17 -5.31
CA ARG A 32 3.07 8.81 -5.61
C ARG A 32 3.12 10.25 -5.07
N PRO A 33 4.33 10.82 -4.88
CA PRO A 33 4.49 12.21 -4.42
C PRO A 33 3.84 13.25 -5.33
N ASP A 34 3.70 12.96 -6.62
CA ASP A 34 3.03 13.80 -7.62
C ASP A 34 1.49 13.73 -7.57
N GLY A 35 0.93 13.00 -6.60
CA GLY A 35 -0.52 12.80 -6.42
C GLY A 35 -1.11 11.75 -7.36
N LYS A 36 -0.29 11.04 -8.13
CA LYS A 36 -0.76 9.94 -8.99
C LYS A 36 -1.03 8.69 -8.17
N LEU A 37 -2.27 8.20 -8.24
CA LEU A 37 -2.67 6.88 -7.77
C LEU A 37 -2.52 5.88 -8.92
N ARG A 38 -1.83 4.78 -8.65
CA ARG A 38 -1.72 3.62 -9.54
C ARG A 38 -2.35 2.43 -8.85
N TYR A 39 -3.16 1.68 -9.58
CA TYR A 39 -3.85 0.50 -9.09
C TYR A 39 -3.65 -0.65 -10.07
N ALA A 40 -3.30 -1.81 -9.55
CA ALA A 40 -3.21 -3.07 -10.28
C ALA A 40 -3.92 -4.18 -9.51
N ASN A 41 -4.76 -4.95 -10.20
CA ASN A 41 -5.40 -6.13 -9.63
C ASN A 41 -5.36 -7.26 -10.65
N ASN A 42 -4.85 -8.41 -10.23
CA ASN A 42 -4.84 -9.64 -10.99
C ASN A 42 -5.44 -10.75 -10.15
N SER A 43 -6.67 -11.17 -10.44
CA SER A 43 -7.38 -12.18 -9.67
C SER A 43 -7.55 -13.51 -10.40
N ASN A 44 -7.15 -13.62 -11.68
CA ASN A 44 -7.29 -14.82 -12.54
C ASN A 44 -8.66 -15.53 -12.50
N TYR A 45 -9.68 -14.91 -11.92
CA TYR A 45 -10.98 -15.49 -11.70
C TYR A 45 -11.74 -15.44 -13.02
N LYS A 46 -12.14 -16.60 -13.55
CA LYS A 46 -12.90 -16.72 -14.81
C LYS A 46 -12.20 -16.10 -16.04
N ASN A 47 -10.88 -16.22 -16.15
CA ASN A 47 -10.08 -15.64 -17.24
C ASN A 47 -10.16 -14.11 -17.33
N ASP A 48 -10.38 -13.43 -16.19
CA ASP A 48 -10.36 -11.97 -16.17
C ASP A 48 -8.97 -11.44 -16.57
N THR A 49 -8.98 -10.32 -17.28
CA THR A 49 -7.76 -9.61 -17.66
C THR A 49 -7.30 -8.72 -16.51
N MET A 50 -5.99 -8.67 -16.27
CA MET A 50 -5.41 -7.80 -15.25
C MET A 50 -5.91 -6.36 -15.37
N ILE A 51 -6.49 -5.83 -14.29
CA ILE A 51 -6.99 -4.47 -14.21
C ILE A 51 -5.83 -3.56 -13.84
N ARG A 52 -5.57 -2.55 -14.68
CA ARG A 52 -4.62 -1.47 -14.39
C ARG A 52 -5.30 -0.13 -14.57
N LYS A 53 -5.22 0.74 -13.56
CA LYS A 53 -5.79 2.09 -13.58
C LYS A 53 -4.82 3.09 -12.99
N GLU A 54 -4.81 4.29 -13.55
CA GLU A 54 -4.03 5.41 -13.05
C GLU A 54 -4.91 6.66 -13.05
N VAL A 55 -4.84 7.43 -11.98
CA VAL A 55 -5.61 8.68 -11.81
C VAL A 55 -4.81 9.66 -10.96
N PHE A 56 -4.99 10.96 -11.19
CA PHE A 56 -4.47 11.98 -10.30
C PHE A 56 -5.51 12.31 -9.23
N LEU A 57 -5.07 12.26 -7.97
CA LEU A 57 -5.91 12.55 -6.81
C LEU A 57 -5.89 14.04 -6.49
N THR A 58 -6.97 14.50 -5.85
CA THR A 58 -6.99 15.86 -5.31
C THR A 58 -6.14 15.91 -4.02
N PRO A 59 -5.60 17.10 -3.68
CA PRO A 59 -4.87 17.26 -2.42
C PRO A 59 -5.67 16.86 -1.17
N ALA A 60 -7.00 16.97 -1.22
CA ALA A 60 -7.88 16.57 -0.11
C ALA A 60 -7.78 15.06 0.20
N VAL A 61 -7.67 14.21 -0.82
CA VAL A 61 -7.53 12.76 -0.64
C VAL A 61 -6.17 12.43 -0.04
N LEU A 62 -5.10 13.07 -0.51
CA LEU A 62 -3.76 12.85 0.02
C LEU A 62 -3.63 13.28 1.49
N ARG A 63 -4.26 14.41 1.86
CA ARG A 63 -4.32 14.85 3.27
C ARG A 63 -5.04 13.84 4.15
N GLU A 64 -6.14 13.28 3.66
CA GLU A 64 -6.88 12.27 4.42
C GLU A 64 -6.10 10.97 4.58
N CYS A 65 -5.41 10.51 3.54
CA CYS A 65 -4.51 9.35 3.64
C CYS A 65 -3.41 9.58 4.69
N ARG A 66 -2.78 10.76 4.70
CA ARG A 66 -1.80 11.12 5.75
C ARG A 66 -2.41 11.12 7.14
N ARG A 67 -3.63 11.69 7.30
CA ARG A 67 -4.35 11.69 8.58
C ARG A 67 -4.58 10.27 9.10
N ILE A 68 -5.04 9.35 8.24
CA ILE A 68 -5.26 7.94 8.58
C ILE A 68 -3.97 7.25 9.02
N ILE A 69 -2.86 7.49 8.32
CA ILE A 69 -1.55 6.91 8.65
C ILE A 69 -1.04 7.44 9.99
N SER A 70 -1.17 8.74 10.26
CA SER A 70 -0.74 9.32 11.53
C SER A 70 -1.58 8.79 12.70
N GLU A 71 -2.90 8.67 12.53
CA GLU A 71 -3.82 8.20 13.58
C GLU A 71 -3.71 6.70 13.86
N SER A 72 -3.28 5.89 12.89
CA SER A 72 -3.07 4.45 13.11
C SER A 72 -1.80 4.13 13.88
N GLU A 73 -0.92 5.12 14.06
CA GLU A 73 0.41 4.98 14.67
C GLU A 73 1.33 3.95 13.98
N ILE A 74 0.98 3.52 12.76
CA ILE A 74 1.69 2.45 12.02
C ILE A 74 3.18 2.76 11.78
N MET A 75 3.54 4.05 11.72
CA MET A 75 4.94 4.51 11.57
C MET A 75 5.82 4.19 12.78
N LYS A 76 5.22 3.85 13.94
CA LYS A 76 5.93 3.49 15.17
C LYS A 76 6.15 1.98 15.32
N GLU A 77 5.57 1.19 14.43
CA GLU A 77 5.62 -0.27 14.46
C GLU A 77 6.85 -0.83 13.74
N ASP A 78 7.11 -2.11 13.97
CA ASP A 78 8.24 -2.83 13.40
C ASP A 78 7.84 -4.30 13.13
N ASP A 79 8.24 -4.82 11.96
CA ASP A 79 7.84 -6.14 11.48
C ASP A 79 8.82 -7.27 11.84
N ASN A 80 9.88 -7.02 12.62
CA ASN A 80 10.90 -8.02 12.94
C ASN A 80 10.35 -9.27 13.64
N LEU A 81 9.17 -9.17 14.26
CA LEU A 81 8.50 -10.28 14.94
C LEU A 81 7.25 -10.79 14.20
N TRP A 82 6.96 -10.25 13.02
CA TRP A 82 5.80 -10.65 12.25
C TRP A 82 6.07 -11.95 11.49
N PRO A 83 5.03 -12.71 11.13
CA PRO A 83 5.21 -13.92 10.32
C PRO A 83 5.81 -13.57 8.96
N GLU A 84 6.89 -14.26 8.60
CA GLU A 84 7.52 -14.17 7.28
C GLU A 84 6.56 -14.64 6.17
N PRO A 85 6.63 -14.07 4.95
CA PRO A 85 5.84 -14.51 3.81
C PRO A 85 5.98 -16.01 3.53
N ASP A 86 4.88 -16.64 3.13
CA ASP A 86 4.83 -18.08 2.85
C ASP A 86 4.06 -18.40 1.56
N VAL A 87 3.70 -19.68 1.38
CA VAL A 87 2.92 -20.16 0.22
C VAL A 87 1.47 -19.67 0.21
N ILE A 88 0.92 -19.28 1.37
CA ILE A 88 -0.45 -18.76 1.53
C ILE A 88 -0.50 -17.32 1.04
N GLY A 89 0.56 -16.55 1.27
CA GLY A 89 0.74 -15.26 0.61
C GLY A 89 1.74 -14.34 1.26
N ARG A 90 1.80 -13.13 0.70
CA ARG A 90 2.67 -12.03 1.10
C ARG A 90 1.85 -10.74 1.14
N GLN A 91 2.10 -9.93 2.15
CA GLN A 91 1.71 -8.52 2.22
C GLN A 91 2.95 -7.65 2.34
N GLU A 92 2.93 -6.50 1.68
CA GLU A 92 3.97 -5.47 1.78
C GLU A 92 3.29 -4.12 1.97
N LEU A 93 3.81 -3.32 2.90
CA LEU A 93 3.38 -1.95 3.12
C LEU A 93 4.61 -1.06 3.19
N GLU A 94 4.69 -0.06 2.33
CA GLU A 94 5.79 0.88 2.28
C GLU A 94 5.24 2.30 2.36
N ILE A 95 5.75 3.09 3.30
CA ILE A 95 5.28 4.46 3.55
C ILE A 95 6.48 5.37 3.73
N VAL A 96 6.52 6.46 2.96
CA VAL A 96 7.36 7.64 3.22
C VAL A 96 6.43 8.77 3.64
N MET A 97 6.72 9.39 4.79
CA MET A 97 5.95 10.55 5.26
C MET A 97 6.89 11.54 5.93
N GLY A 98 7.18 12.65 5.24
CA GLY A 98 8.18 13.62 5.70
C GLY A 98 9.58 13.00 5.65
N ASN A 99 10.24 12.90 6.80
CA ASN A 99 11.59 12.32 6.93
C ASN A 99 11.56 10.87 7.45
N GLU A 100 10.38 10.29 7.65
CA GLU A 100 10.21 8.93 8.14
C GLU A 100 9.92 7.98 6.98
N HIS A 101 10.49 6.78 7.03
CA HIS A 101 10.29 5.72 6.06
C HIS A 101 10.14 4.38 6.78
N ILE A 102 9.07 3.67 6.47
CA ILE A 102 8.84 2.28 6.90
C ILE A 102 8.61 1.39 5.68
N SER A 103 9.01 0.14 5.80
CA SER A 103 8.77 -0.90 4.80
C SER A 103 8.56 -2.23 5.50
N PHE A 104 7.31 -2.65 5.61
CA PHE A 104 6.93 -3.90 6.25
C PHE A 104 6.71 -5.00 5.22
N THR A 105 7.03 -6.24 5.60
CA THR A 105 6.73 -7.45 4.85
C THR A 105 6.21 -8.53 5.80
N THR A 106 5.10 -9.16 5.47
CA THR A 106 4.54 -10.26 6.27
C THR A 106 3.77 -11.27 5.44
N SER A 107 3.38 -12.40 6.05
CA SER A 107 2.44 -13.37 5.48
C SER A 107 1.03 -12.79 5.33
N LYS A 108 0.17 -13.49 4.59
CA LYS A 108 -1.23 -13.11 4.44
C LYS A 108 -1.99 -13.31 5.76
N ILE A 109 -2.38 -12.21 6.40
CA ILE A 109 -3.23 -12.21 7.60
C ILE A 109 -4.69 -12.50 7.19
N GLY A 110 -5.31 -13.50 7.84
CA GLY A 110 -6.68 -13.94 7.53
C GLY A 110 -7.75 -13.32 8.44
N SER A 111 -7.60 -13.50 9.76
CA SER A 111 -8.48 -12.95 10.79
C SER A 111 -7.67 -12.61 12.05
N LEU A 112 -8.33 -11.95 13.02
CA LEU A 112 -7.84 -11.79 14.38
C LEU A 112 -7.78 -13.15 15.11
#